data_AF-A0A5T4YBS6-F1
#
_entry.id   AF-A0A5T4YBS6-F1
#
_cell.length_a   1.000
_cell.length_b   1.000
_cell.length_c   1.000
_cell.angle_alpha   90.00
_cell.angle_beta   90.00
_cell.angle_gamma   90.00
#
_symmetry.space_group_name_H-M   'P 1'
#
loop_
_entity.id
_entity.type
_entity.pdbx_description
1 polymer ?
#
loop_
_entity_poly.entity_id
_entity_poly.type
_entity_poly.pdbx_seq_one_letter_code
_entity_poly.pdbx_strand_id
1 'polypeptide(L)' 'MTNPPSITHKKVQVVMTIENGQVINIRNVRDNELIASMDTFFWMAKKAGYKVIPPADETAQEQNA' A
#
# COMPACT_ATOMS: atom_id res chain seq x y z
N MET A 1 48.11 11.33 0.09
CA MET A 1 46.91 11.39 0.94
C MET A 1 45.70 11.27 0.02
N THR A 2 44.96 10.17 0.06
CA THR A 2 43.77 9.96 -0.79
C THR A 2 42.55 10.54 -0.08
N ASN A 3 41.86 11.49 -0.71
CA ASN A 3 40.60 12.03 -0.19
C ASN A 3 39.58 10.88 -0.03
N PRO A 4 38.81 10.85 1.07
CA PRO A 4 37.77 9.86 1.25
C PRO A 4 36.72 10.00 0.13
N PRO A 5 36.13 8.89 -0.35
CA PRO A 5 35.11 8.93 -1.37
C PRO A 5 33.93 9.80 -0.90
N SER A 6 33.46 10.71 -1.75
CA SER A 6 32.29 11.53 -1.43
C SER A 6 31.06 10.64 -1.34
N ILE A 7 30.45 10.54 -0.15
CA ILE A 7 29.22 9.78 0.03
C ILE A 7 28.06 10.64 -0.48
N THR A 8 27.44 10.22 -1.59
CA THR A 8 26.21 10.84 -2.09
C THR A 8 25.00 10.22 -1.38
N HIS A 9 24.34 10.99 -0.53
CA HIS A 9 23.07 10.56 0.08
C HIS A 9 21.94 10.65 -0.95
N LYS A 10 21.22 9.55 -1.14
CA LYS A 10 20.00 9.53 -1.97
C LYS A 10 18.77 9.65 -1.08
N LYS A 11 17.75 10.39 -1.56
CA LYS A 11 16.42 10.37 -0.94
C LYS A 11 15.86 8.95 -1.03
N VAL A 12 15.39 8.43 0.09
CA VAL A 12 14.70 7.14 0.17
C VAL A 12 13.32 7.33 0.78
N GLN A 13 12.35 6.54 0.33
CA GLN A 13 11.02 6.45 0.94
C GLN A 13 10.84 5.02 1.43
N VAL A 14 10.36 4.86 2.66
CA VAL A 14 10.24 3.56 3.31
C VAL A 14 8.86 3.38 3.94
N VAL A 15 8.39 2.14 3.98
CA VAL A 15 7.26 1.68 4.80
C VAL A 15 7.82 0.91 5.98
N MET A 16 7.32 1.21 7.17
CA MET A 16 7.74 0.58 8.42
C MET A 16 6.53 -0.07 9.10
N THR A 17 6.73 -1.28 9.60
CA THR A 17 5.76 -1.96 10.47
C THR A 17 6.28 -1.91 11.89
N ILE A 18 5.48 -1.36 12.80
CA ILE A 18 5.80 -1.21 14.21
C ILE A 18 4.76 -1.98 15.02
N GLU A 19 5.23 -2.89 15.87
CA GLU A 19 4.40 -3.64 16.80
C GLU A 19 4.96 -3.47 18.22
N ASN A 20 4.10 -3.14 19.19
CA ASN A 20 4.50 -2.93 20.60
C ASN A 20 5.70 -1.96 20.77
N GLY A 21 5.75 -0.90 19.96
CA GLY A 21 6.83 0.09 19.98
C GLY A 21 8.15 -0.37 19.34
N GLN A 22 8.20 -1.58 18.78
CA GLN A 22 9.37 -2.12 18.09
C GLN A 22 9.16 -2.18 16.58
N VAL A 23 10.18 -1.78 15.83
CA VAL A 23 10.19 -1.90 14.38
C VAL A 23 10.43 -3.36 14.01
N ILE A 24 9.44 -4.01 13.40
CA ILE A 24 9.53 -5.42 12.99
C ILE A 24 9.78 -5.58 11.48
N ASN A 25 9.54 -4.54 10.69
CA ASN A 25 9.80 -4.54 9.25
C ASN A 25 10.10 -3.13 8.72
N ILE A 26 11.06 -3.03 7.80
CA ILE A 26 11.36 -1.83 7.02
C ILE A 26 11.55 -2.26 5.58
N ARG A 27 10.85 -1.61 4.65
CA ARG A 27 11.09 -1.80 3.22
C ARG A 27 11.07 -0.48 2.47
N ASN A 28 11.81 -0.41 1.37
CA ASN A 28 11.71 0.71 0.44
C ASN A 28 10.34 0.70 -0.25
N VAL A 29 9.80 1.90 -0.48
CA VAL A 29 8.69 2.12 -1.41
C VAL A 29 9.23 1.89 -2.81
N ARG A 30 8.54 1.07 -3.60
CA ARG A 30 8.93 0.73 -4.97
C ARG A 30 8.54 1.84 -5.94
N ASP A 31 9.14 1.83 -7.12
CA ASP A 31 8.72 2.72 -8.20
C ASP A 31 7.25 2.46 -8.54
N ASN A 32 6.49 3.54 -8.69
CA ASN A 32 5.04 3.52 -8.95
C ASN A 32 4.19 2.83 -7.86
N GLU A 33 4.73 2.63 -6.66
CA GLU A 33 3.96 2.17 -5.52
C GLU A 33 3.22 3.33 -4.85
N LEU A 34 1.92 3.17 -4.62
CA LEU A 34 1.10 4.13 -3.90
C LEU A 34 0.78 3.59 -2.50
N ILE A 35 1.19 4.32 -1.47
CA ILE A 35 0.84 4.04 -0.08
C ILE A 35 -0.33 4.93 0.30
N ALA A 36 -1.48 4.33 0.60
CA ALA A 36 -2.71 5.05 0.91
C ALA A 36 -3.59 4.24 1.87
N SER A 37 -4.51 4.91 2.56
CA SER A 37 -5.57 4.22 3.29
C SER A 37 -6.57 3.57 2.33
N MET A 38 -7.36 2.64 2.84
CA MET A 38 -8.46 2.03 2.08
C MET A 38 -9.45 3.08 1.57
N ASP A 39 -9.78 4.09 2.38
CA ASP A 39 -10.69 5.17 1.99
C ASP A 39 -10.14 6.01 0.84
N THR A 40 -8.85 6.35 0.90
CA THR A 40 -8.17 7.06 -0.20
C THR A 40 -8.18 6.22 -1.46
N PHE A 41 -7.92 4.90 -1.36
CA PHE A 41 -8.02 3.99 -2.48
C PHE A 41 -9.43 4.00 -3.11
N PHE A 42 -10.50 3.86 -2.30
CA PHE A 42 -11.87 3.92 -2.81
C PHE A 42 -12.20 5.27 -3.46
N TRP A 43 -11.73 6.37 -2.87
CA TRP A 43 -11.92 7.70 -3.45
C TRP A 43 -11.28 7.82 -4.84
N MET A 44 -10.05 7.36 -5.00
CA MET A 44 -9.35 7.36 -6.30
C MET A 44 -10.06 6.46 -7.32
N ALA A 45 -10.45 5.25 -6.92
CA ALA A 45 -11.15 4.32 -7.79
C ALA A 45 -12.47 4.92 -8.33
N LYS A 46 -13.27 5.54 -7.45
CA LYS A 46 -14.52 6.23 -7.84
C LYS A 46 -14.25 7.39 -8.80
N LYS A 47 -13.20 8.20 -8.55
CA LYS A 47 -12.79 9.29 -9.44
C LYS A 47 -12.36 8.80 -10.82
N ALA A 48 -11.77 7.61 -10.91
CA ALA A 48 -11.41 6.96 -12.16
C ALA A 48 -12.58 6.21 -12.85
N GLY A 49 -13.79 6.28 -12.29
CA GLY A 49 -15.00 5.67 -12.88
C GLY A 49 -15.27 4.22 -12.47
N TYR A 50 -14.49 3.65 -11.54
CA TYR A 50 -14.75 2.31 -11.02
C TYR A 50 -15.96 2.30 -10.07
N LYS A 51 -16.68 1.18 -10.06
CA LYS A 51 -17.80 0.90 -9.15
C LYS A 51 -17.40 -0.17 -8.15
N VAL A 52 -17.77 0.03 -6.89
CA VAL A 52 -17.62 -1.00 -5.84
C VAL A 52 -18.79 -1.98 -6.00
N ILE A 53 -18.48 -3.25 -6.20
CA ILE A 53 -19.48 -4.33 -6.29
C ILE A 53 -19.39 -5.10 -4.96
N PRO A 54 -20.45 -5.12 -4.13
CA PRO A 54 -20.45 -5.94 -2.93
C PRO A 54 -20.42 -7.43 -3.32
N PRO A 55 -19.94 -8.32 -2.44
CA PRO A 55 -20.10 -9.76 -2.61
C PRO A 55 -21.57 -10.11 -2.89
N ALA A 56 -21.82 -11.14 -3.70
CA ALA A 56 -23.18 -11.62 -3.91
C ALA A 56 -23.76 -12.11 -2.56
N ASP A 57 -25.01 -11.74 -2.27
CA ASP A 57 -25.73 -12.27 -1.11
C ASP A 57 -25.87 -13.79 -1.27
N GLU A 58 -25.26 -14.56 -0.37
CA GLU A 58 -25.28 -16.04 -0.38
C GLU A 58 -26.70 -16.63 -0.26
N THR A 59 -27.68 -15.83 0.18
CA THR A 59 -29.09 -16.20 0.31
C THR A 59 -29.84 -16.39 -1.01
N ALA A 60 -29.23 -16.10 -2.16
CA ALA A 60 -29.86 -16.33 -3.47
C ALA A 60 -29.55 -17.71 -4.09
N GLN A 61 -28.68 -18.52 -3.48
CA GLN A 61 -28.20 -19.79 -4.07
C GLN A 61 -28.86 -21.08 -3.52
N GLU A 62 -29.67 -21.01 -2.46
CA GLU A 62 -30.35 -22.20 -1.89
C GLU A 62 -31.73 -22.52 -2.53
N GLN A 63 -32.20 -21.73 -3.51
CA GLN A 63 -33.52 -21.98 -4.13
C GLN A 63 -33.50 -22.90 -5.37
N ASN A 64 -32.35 -23.49 -5.73
CA ASN A 64 -32.26 -24.39 -6.90
C ASN A 64 -31.40 -25.66 -6.66
N ALA A 65 -31.27 -26.12 -5.42
CA ALA A 65 -30.63 -27.41 -5.10
C ALA A 65 -31.67 -28.49 -4.74
#